data_AF-A0A7W0TVY7-F1
#
_entry.id   AF-A0A7W0TVY7-F1
#
_cell.length_a   1.000
_cell.length_b   1.000
_cell.length_c   1.000
_cell.angle_alpha   90.00
_cell.angle_beta   90.00
_cell.angle_gamma   90.00
#
_symmetry.space_group_name_H-M   'P 1'
#
loop_
_entity.id
_entity.type
_entity.pdbx_description
1 polymer ?
#
loop_
_entity_poly.entity_id
_entity_poly.type
_entity_poly.pdbx_seq_one_letter_code
_entity_poly.pdbx_strand_id
1 'polypeptide(L)'
;AYLPAEQLGLSGVLAAVTAGLILGRKSPTLLGASSRLSGGAVWDFVVFVINGLVFVLIGLQLPGVLEALAERPVAEVALAAVAVSLTAVLVRIAWVFPATYLPRLLIPGVAARDPSPPWQPVAVISWAGLRGVVSLAAALALPLETASGAPFPARNLIVFLTFVVILVTLVGQGLTLPWLLRRLGLADDGVVEREVTLARREAARAALDRLDGLTAEAWVPAADASALREQYGHRLDHVPESLDPADEDHDHVGAHRRLRREVLAAERQAVVALRDTGQISDEAMHRVERDLDLAEGRTGE
;
A
#
# COMPACT_ATOMS: atom_id res chain seq x y z
N ALA A 1 0.81 -19.27 -6.73
CA ALA A 1 0.37 -18.65 -8.01
C ALA A 1 1.48 -18.65 -9.07
N TYR A 2 2.71 -18.24 -8.74
CA TYR A 2 3.82 -18.15 -9.71
C TYR A 2 4.16 -19.47 -10.44
N LEU A 3 4.57 -20.51 -9.71
CA LEU A 3 5.05 -21.77 -10.31
C LEU A 3 3.99 -22.47 -11.20
N PRO A 4 2.71 -22.59 -10.78
CA PRO A 4 1.69 -23.16 -11.65
C PRO A 4 1.44 -22.35 -12.92
N ALA A 5 1.53 -21.01 -12.86
CA ALA A 5 1.33 -20.16 -14.02
C ALA A 5 2.46 -20.32 -15.05
N GLU A 6 3.71 -20.36 -14.60
CA GLU A 6 4.87 -20.63 -15.46
C GLU A 6 4.77 -21.98 -16.16
N GLN A 7 4.36 -23.03 -15.43
CA GLN A 7 4.16 -24.37 -16.01
C GLN A 7 3.08 -24.40 -17.12
N LEU A 8 2.15 -23.45 -17.10
CA LEU A 8 1.09 -23.30 -18.11
C LEU A 8 1.47 -22.30 -19.23
N GLY A 9 2.70 -21.76 -19.22
CA GLY A 9 3.12 -20.74 -20.18
C GLY A 9 2.46 -19.37 -19.99
N LEU A 10 1.89 -19.12 -18.79
CA LEU A 10 1.31 -17.84 -18.41
C LEU A 10 2.33 -17.00 -17.63
N SER A 11 2.10 -15.69 -17.49
CA SER A 11 2.99 -14.82 -16.71
C SER A 11 2.91 -15.14 -15.21
N GLY A 12 3.97 -15.74 -14.66
CA GLY A 12 4.08 -16.01 -13.22
C GLY A 12 3.99 -14.76 -12.36
N VAL A 13 4.56 -13.64 -12.85
CA VAL A 13 4.52 -12.34 -12.18
C VAL A 13 3.08 -11.80 -12.09
N LEU A 14 2.34 -11.77 -13.20
CA LEU A 14 0.94 -11.30 -13.19
C LEU A 14 0.05 -12.20 -12.32
N ALA A 15 0.27 -13.50 -12.33
CA ALA A 15 -0.44 -14.43 -11.47
C ALA A 15 -0.17 -14.16 -9.97
N ALA A 16 1.09 -13.89 -9.61
CA ALA A 16 1.48 -13.54 -8.24
C ALA A 16 0.86 -12.21 -7.80
N VAL A 17 0.91 -11.17 -8.64
CA VAL A 17 0.29 -9.86 -8.37
C VAL A 17 -1.22 -10.00 -8.18
N THR A 18 -1.90 -10.75 -9.05
CA THR A 18 -3.34 -10.97 -8.95
C THR A 18 -3.71 -11.70 -7.66
N ALA A 19 -2.97 -12.74 -7.30
CA ALA A 19 -3.17 -13.44 -6.03
C ALA A 19 -2.94 -12.52 -4.82
N GLY A 20 -1.91 -11.67 -4.88
CA GLY A 20 -1.62 -10.67 -3.85
C GLY A 20 -2.75 -9.64 -3.68
N LEU A 21 -3.31 -9.12 -4.78
CA LEU A 21 -4.46 -8.20 -4.72
C LEU A 21 -5.70 -8.86 -4.10
N ILE A 22 -5.99 -10.11 -4.47
CA ILE A 22 -7.11 -10.87 -3.90
C ILE A 22 -6.88 -11.12 -2.40
N LEU A 23 -5.67 -11.53 -2.02
CA LEU A 23 -5.31 -11.79 -0.64
C LEU A 23 -5.33 -10.52 0.20
N GLY A 24 -4.86 -9.39 -0.33
CA GLY A 24 -4.92 -8.09 0.32
C GLY A 24 -6.36 -7.67 0.63
N ARG A 25 -7.26 -7.78 -0.36
CA ARG A 25 -8.68 -7.46 -0.17
C ARG A 25 -9.38 -8.36 0.85
N LYS A 26 -8.98 -9.63 0.95
CA LYS A 26 -9.55 -10.61 1.89
C LYS A 26 -8.75 -10.73 3.20
N SER A 27 -7.65 -9.99 3.35
CA SER A 27 -6.77 -10.05 4.52
C SER A 27 -7.50 -9.78 5.84
N PRO A 28 -8.43 -8.80 5.93
CA PRO A 28 -9.17 -8.55 7.17
C PRO A 28 -10.04 -9.71 7.64
N THR A 29 -10.52 -10.55 6.70
CA THR A 29 -11.45 -11.65 7.00
C THR A 29 -10.78 -13.03 7.08
N LEU A 30 -9.60 -13.21 6.46
CA LEU A 30 -8.92 -14.51 6.39
C LEU A 30 -7.77 -14.68 7.38
N LEU A 31 -7.14 -13.58 7.83
CA LEU A 31 -5.96 -13.63 8.71
C LEU A 31 -6.33 -13.22 10.14
N GLY A 32 -5.67 -13.80 11.14
CA GLY A 32 -5.75 -13.32 12.53
C GLY A 32 -4.93 -12.06 12.74
N ALA A 33 -5.23 -11.27 13.78
CA ALA A 33 -4.54 -10.00 14.06
C ALA A 33 -3.02 -10.16 14.23
N SER A 34 -2.59 -11.16 15.00
CA SER A 34 -1.16 -11.48 15.20
C SER A 34 -0.44 -11.83 13.88
N SER A 35 -1.13 -12.53 12.97
CA SER A 35 -0.60 -12.87 11.64
C SER A 35 -0.49 -11.65 10.71
N ARG A 36 -1.44 -10.71 10.78
CA ARG A 36 -1.35 -9.45 10.02
C ARG A 36 -0.22 -8.55 10.49
N LEU A 37 -0.11 -8.33 11.81
CA LEU A 37 0.92 -7.47 12.39
C LEU A 37 2.33 -8.04 12.14
N SER A 38 2.53 -9.33 12.42
CA SER A 38 3.82 -9.99 12.22
C SER A 38 4.13 -10.18 10.73
N GLY A 39 3.13 -10.58 9.94
CA GLY A 39 3.28 -10.83 8.51
C GLY A 39 3.62 -9.57 7.71
N GLY A 40 2.97 -8.44 8.03
CA GLY A 40 3.26 -7.15 7.39
C GLY A 40 4.70 -6.71 7.66
N ALA A 41 5.14 -6.71 8.92
CA ALA A 41 6.50 -6.29 9.28
C ALA A 41 7.59 -7.18 8.67
N VAL A 42 7.39 -8.50 8.67
CA VAL A 42 8.30 -9.44 8.01
C VAL A 42 8.37 -9.19 6.51
N TRP A 43 7.21 -8.97 5.87
CA TRP A 43 7.17 -8.70 4.43
C TRP A 43 7.83 -7.38 4.06
N ASP A 44 7.58 -6.31 4.83
CA ASP A 44 8.23 -5.01 4.66
C ASP A 44 9.75 -5.13 4.79
N PHE A 45 10.22 -5.92 5.76
CA PHE A 45 11.65 -6.22 5.91
C PHE A 45 12.21 -6.99 4.71
N VAL A 46 11.51 -8.02 4.23
CA VAL A 46 11.92 -8.78 3.03
C VAL A 46 11.99 -7.88 1.81
N VAL A 47 10.98 -7.04 1.58
CA VAL A 47 10.95 -6.07 0.48
C VAL A 47 12.09 -5.06 0.62
N PHE A 48 12.36 -4.56 1.82
CA PHE A 48 13.47 -3.67 2.10
C PHE A 48 14.82 -4.31 1.76
N VAL A 49 15.07 -5.54 2.24
CA VAL A 49 16.31 -6.28 1.99
C VAL A 49 16.48 -6.56 0.49
N ILE A 50 15.43 -7.02 -0.20
CA ILE A 50 15.49 -7.31 -1.64
C ILE A 50 15.77 -6.02 -2.43
N ASN A 51 15.06 -4.92 -2.14
CA ASN A 51 15.31 -3.65 -2.80
C ASN A 51 16.73 -3.15 -2.54
N GLY A 52 17.19 -3.18 -1.29
CA GLY A 52 18.55 -2.79 -0.93
C GLY A 52 19.62 -3.63 -1.65
N LEU A 53 19.46 -4.95 -1.66
CA LEU A 53 20.35 -5.87 -2.37
C LEU A 53 20.40 -5.52 -3.86
N VAL A 54 19.25 -5.29 -4.49
CA VAL A 54 19.21 -4.92 -5.89
C VAL A 54 19.96 -3.60 -6.11
N PHE A 55 19.69 -2.54 -5.36
CA PHE A 55 20.44 -1.29 -5.52
C PHE A 55 21.95 -1.43 -5.31
N VAL A 56 22.40 -2.28 -4.37
CA VAL A 56 23.82 -2.57 -4.17
C VAL A 56 24.42 -3.29 -5.38
N LEU A 57 23.76 -4.34 -5.88
CA LEU A 57 24.23 -5.07 -7.07
C LEU A 57 24.33 -4.14 -8.29
N ILE A 58 23.38 -3.23 -8.44
CA ILE A 58 23.36 -2.23 -9.50
C ILE A 58 24.54 -1.27 -9.37
N GLY A 59 24.75 -0.74 -8.16
CA GLY A 59 25.88 0.14 -7.88
C GLY A 59 27.22 -0.55 -8.15
N LEU A 60 27.33 -1.84 -7.83
CA LEU A 60 28.52 -2.64 -8.09
C LEU A 60 28.76 -2.90 -9.60
N GLN A 61 27.69 -2.98 -10.40
CA GLN A 61 27.79 -3.18 -11.85
C GLN A 61 28.15 -1.88 -12.60
N LEU A 62 27.88 -0.72 -12.01
CA LEU A 62 28.07 0.59 -12.65
C LEU A 62 29.51 0.82 -13.16
N PRO A 63 30.60 0.51 -12.42
CA PRO A 63 31.96 0.68 -12.93
C PRO A 63 32.23 -0.10 -14.22
N GLY A 64 31.83 -1.37 -14.29
CA GLY A 64 32.03 -2.19 -15.49
C GLY A 64 31.24 -1.67 -16.70
N VAL A 65 30.07 -1.08 -16.46
CA VAL A 65 29.27 -0.42 -17.51
C VAL A 65 29.93 0.87 -17.98
N LEU A 66 30.51 1.66 -17.06
CA LEU A 66 31.24 2.89 -17.39
C LEU A 66 32.51 2.59 -18.19
N GLU A 67 33.27 1.57 -17.81
CA GLU A 67 34.44 1.09 -18.55
C GLU A 67 34.07 0.67 -19.98
N ALA A 68 32.97 -0.07 -20.14
CA ALA A 68 32.47 -0.47 -21.45
C ALA A 68 31.98 0.70 -22.33
N LEU A 69 31.81 1.89 -21.75
CA LEU A 69 31.44 3.11 -22.45
C LEU A 69 32.60 4.10 -22.59
N ALA A 70 33.80 3.78 -22.07
CA ALA A 70 34.94 4.69 -22.04
C ALA A 70 35.41 5.13 -23.43
N GLU A 71 35.18 4.30 -24.46
CA GLU A 71 35.53 4.62 -25.85
C GLU A 71 34.55 5.60 -26.52
N ARG A 72 33.41 5.89 -25.90
CA ARG A 72 32.41 6.82 -26.43
C ARG A 72 32.64 8.25 -25.91
N PRO A 73 32.33 9.27 -26.72
CA PRO A 73 32.38 10.65 -26.26
C PRO A 73 31.38 10.88 -25.12
N VAL A 74 31.87 11.38 -23.98
CA VAL A 74 31.06 11.62 -22.78
C VAL A 74 29.84 12.50 -23.08
N ALA A 75 29.99 13.49 -23.96
CA ALA A 75 28.90 14.37 -24.36
C ALA A 75 27.74 13.62 -25.05
N GLU A 76 28.04 12.62 -25.89
CA GLU A 76 27.01 11.81 -26.56
C GLU A 76 26.25 10.97 -25.53
N VAL A 77 26.97 10.31 -24.63
CA VAL A 77 26.37 9.47 -23.58
C VAL A 77 25.52 10.30 -22.61
N ALA A 78 26.02 11.48 -22.20
CA ALA A 78 25.29 12.40 -21.34
C ALA A 78 24.03 12.95 -22.02
N LEU A 79 24.13 13.35 -23.29
CA LEU A 79 22.99 13.84 -24.06
C LEU A 79 21.94 12.74 -24.25
N ALA A 80 22.36 11.51 -24.55
CA ALA A 80 21.46 10.36 -24.63
C ALA A 80 20.77 10.10 -23.28
N ALA A 81 21.50 10.16 -22.17
CA ALA A 81 20.94 9.94 -20.84
C ALA A 81 19.90 11.00 -20.46
N VAL A 82 20.18 12.28 -20.75
CA VAL A 82 19.23 13.37 -20.54
C VAL A 82 18.01 13.23 -21.45
N ALA A 83 18.23 12.96 -22.75
CA ALA A 83 17.16 12.82 -23.73
C ALA A 83 16.23 11.65 -23.39
N VAL A 84 16.76 10.48 -23.02
CA VAL A 84 15.98 9.31 -22.62
C VAL A 84 15.22 9.57 -21.32
N SER A 85 15.86 10.18 -20.31
CA SER A 85 15.19 10.53 -19.05
C SER A 85 14.05 11.52 -19.25
N LEU A 86 14.29 12.59 -20.02
CA LEU A 86 13.27 13.58 -20.34
C LEU A 86 12.13 12.95 -21.15
N THR A 87 12.45 12.14 -22.16
CA THR A 87 11.46 11.41 -22.95
C THR A 87 10.61 10.50 -22.07
N ALA A 88 11.21 9.74 -21.17
CA ALA A 88 10.49 8.85 -20.26
C ALA A 88 9.50 9.60 -19.35
N VAL A 89 9.88 10.79 -18.89
CA VAL A 89 9.02 11.67 -18.07
C VAL A 89 7.91 12.30 -18.92
N LEU A 90 8.25 12.90 -20.06
CA LEU A 90 7.30 13.58 -20.94
C LEU A 90 6.27 12.61 -21.52
N VAL A 91 6.69 11.42 -21.97
CA VAL A 91 5.78 10.38 -22.48
C VAL A 91 4.79 9.98 -21.39
N ARG A 92 5.23 9.87 -20.14
CA ARG A 92 4.33 9.57 -19.03
C ARG A 92 3.31 10.67 -18.81
N ILE A 93 3.73 11.94 -18.78
CA ILE A 93 2.80 13.07 -18.64
C ILE A 93 1.81 13.10 -19.81
N ALA A 94 2.32 12.96 -21.03
CA ALA A 94 1.52 12.91 -22.24
C ALA A 94 0.56 11.72 -22.29
N TRP A 95 0.84 10.62 -21.59
CA TRP A 95 -0.05 9.46 -21.52
C TRP A 95 -1.08 9.55 -20.39
N VAL A 96 -0.67 9.98 -19.19
CA VAL A 96 -1.51 10.00 -17.99
C VAL A 96 -2.69 10.96 -18.15
N PHE A 97 -2.46 12.18 -18.67
CA PHE A 97 -3.53 13.16 -18.84
C PHE A 97 -4.64 12.65 -19.80
N PRO A 98 -4.34 12.21 -21.04
CA PRO A 98 -5.34 11.62 -21.91
C PRO A 98 -5.98 10.36 -21.33
N ALA A 99 -5.20 9.46 -20.72
CA ALA A 99 -5.74 8.25 -20.11
C ALA A 99 -6.78 8.56 -19.01
N THR A 100 -6.62 9.67 -18.29
CA THR A 100 -7.61 10.12 -17.30
C THR A 100 -8.79 10.84 -17.95
N TYR A 101 -8.58 11.82 -18.82
CA TYR A 101 -9.66 12.69 -19.28
C TYR A 101 -10.40 12.20 -20.52
N LEU A 102 -9.73 11.49 -21.43
CA LEU A 102 -10.32 11.09 -22.72
C LEU A 102 -11.45 10.07 -22.57
N PRO A 103 -11.36 9.01 -21.73
CA PRO A 103 -12.48 8.09 -21.52
C PRO A 103 -13.72 8.79 -20.94
N ARG A 104 -13.52 9.78 -20.06
CA ARG A 104 -14.60 10.56 -19.44
C ARG A 104 -15.24 11.54 -20.44
N LEU A 105 -14.46 12.08 -21.37
CA LEU A 105 -14.96 12.95 -22.43
C LEU A 105 -15.74 12.18 -23.50
N LEU A 106 -15.27 10.99 -23.88
CA LEU A 106 -15.85 10.22 -24.99
C LEU A 106 -16.97 9.27 -24.56
N ILE A 107 -17.01 8.85 -23.30
CA ILE A 107 -17.97 7.85 -22.79
C ILE A 107 -18.80 8.47 -21.66
N PRO A 108 -20.04 8.94 -21.94
CA PRO A 108 -20.90 9.57 -20.94
C PRO A 108 -21.17 8.68 -19.72
N GLY A 109 -21.23 7.36 -19.91
CA GLY A 109 -21.44 6.39 -18.83
C GLY A 109 -20.27 6.27 -17.84
N VAL A 110 -19.06 6.65 -18.25
CA VAL A 110 -17.90 6.72 -17.34
C VAL A 110 -17.96 7.99 -16.51
N ALA A 111 -18.18 9.15 -17.14
CA ALA A 111 -18.30 10.43 -16.44
C ALA A 111 -19.48 10.46 -15.44
N ALA A 112 -20.56 9.73 -15.72
CA ALA A 112 -21.71 9.63 -14.82
C ALA A 112 -21.43 8.79 -13.56
N ARG A 113 -20.52 7.81 -13.65
CA ARG A 113 -20.14 6.94 -12.51
C ARG A 113 -18.95 7.46 -11.74
N ASP A 114 -18.04 8.16 -12.43
CA ASP A 114 -16.78 8.65 -11.88
C ASP A 114 -16.45 10.04 -12.48
N PRO A 115 -16.83 11.13 -11.80
CA PRO A 115 -16.66 12.48 -12.32
C PRO A 115 -15.18 12.83 -12.52
N SER A 116 -14.90 13.72 -13.46
CA SER A 116 -13.54 14.10 -13.81
C SER A 116 -12.80 14.70 -12.60
N PRO A 117 -11.67 14.11 -12.19
CA PRO A 117 -10.93 14.63 -11.05
C PRO A 117 -10.30 15.99 -11.39
N PRO A 118 -10.04 16.82 -10.37
CA PRO A 118 -9.24 18.02 -10.54
C PRO A 118 -7.88 17.69 -11.18
N TRP A 119 -7.29 18.64 -11.89
CA TRP A 119 -6.03 18.41 -12.62
C TRP A 119 -4.82 18.27 -11.68
N GLN A 120 -4.92 18.80 -10.45
CA GLN A 120 -3.83 18.79 -9.50
C GLN A 120 -3.43 17.35 -9.10
N PRO A 121 -4.34 16.45 -8.64
CA PRO A 121 -3.98 15.06 -8.39
C PRO A 121 -3.45 14.32 -9.62
N VAL A 122 -4.01 14.59 -10.81
CA VAL A 122 -3.56 13.98 -12.06
C VAL A 122 -2.13 14.41 -12.40
N ALA A 123 -1.78 15.68 -12.17
CA ALA A 123 -0.43 16.18 -12.34
C ALA A 123 0.55 15.47 -11.40
N VAL A 124 0.18 15.28 -10.13
CA VAL A 124 0.98 14.53 -9.15
C VAL A 124 1.17 13.08 -9.59
N ILE A 125 0.10 12.38 -9.99
CA ILE A 125 0.16 10.98 -10.46
C ILE A 125 1.06 10.86 -11.71
N SER A 126 1.00 11.85 -12.60
CA SER A 126 1.85 11.91 -13.79
C SER A 126 3.33 12.10 -13.42
N TRP A 127 3.62 12.89 -12.37
CA TRP A 127 4.97 13.16 -11.88
C TRP A 127 5.55 12.04 -11.02
N ALA A 128 4.73 11.34 -10.23
CA ALA A 128 5.11 10.27 -9.30
C ALA A 128 5.51 8.95 -9.99
N GLY A 129 5.94 9.00 -11.25
CA GLY A 129 6.33 7.86 -12.08
C GLY A 129 7.71 7.29 -11.80
N LEU A 130 8.02 7.08 -10.52
CA LEU A 130 9.31 6.57 -10.06
C LEU A 130 9.65 5.24 -10.78
N ARG A 131 10.72 5.24 -11.59
CA ARG A 131 11.20 4.01 -12.24
C ARG A 131 12.00 3.22 -11.22
N GLY A 132 11.57 2.00 -10.95
CA GLY A 132 12.19 1.15 -9.93
C GLY A 132 13.04 0.02 -10.51
N VAL A 133 13.33 -0.93 -9.62
CA VAL A 133 14.09 -2.16 -9.87
C VAL A 133 13.60 -2.94 -11.10
N VAL A 134 12.30 -2.97 -11.35
CA VAL A 134 11.69 -3.73 -12.46
C VAL A 134 12.22 -3.25 -13.83
N SER A 135 12.42 -1.94 -14.02
CA SER A 135 12.97 -1.42 -15.27
C SER A 135 14.39 -1.92 -15.51
N LEU A 136 15.20 -2.03 -14.46
CA LEU A 136 16.53 -2.57 -14.60
C LEU A 136 16.55 -4.09 -14.78
N ALA A 137 15.70 -4.82 -14.05
CA ALA A 137 15.58 -6.27 -14.27
C ALA A 137 15.30 -6.58 -15.75
N ALA A 138 14.44 -5.78 -16.40
CA ALA A 138 14.20 -5.88 -17.83
C ALA A 138 15.45 -5.55 -18.69
N ALA A 139 16.23 -4.53 -18.33
CA ALA A 139 17.48 -4.21 -19.03
C ALA A 139 18.55 -5.29 -18.85
N LEU A 140 18.63 -5.93 -17.68
CA LEU A 140 19.57 -7.01 -17.41
C LEU A 140 19.16 -8.34 -18.05
N ALA A 141 17.84 -8.55 -18.21
CA ALA A 141 17.28 -9.68 -18.93
C ALA A 141 17.57 -9.63 -20.44
N LEU A 142 18.10 -8.51 -20.96
CA LEU A 142 18.62 -8.49 -22.33
C LEU A 142 19.72 -9.54 -22.47
N PRO A 143 19.62 -10.43 -23.48
CA PRO A 143 20.56 -11.52 -23.66
C PRO A 143 21.95 -10.96 -23.94
N LEU A 144 22.99 -11.73 -23.60
CA LEU A 144 24.37 -11.36 -23.87
C LEU A 144 24.68 -11.44 -25.36
N GLU A 145 24.02 -12.37 -26.05
CA GLU A 145 24.20 -12.65 -27.47
C GLU A 145 22.85 -12.63 -28.20
N THR A 146 22.92 -12.31 -29.48
CA THR A 146 21.81 -12.39 -30.43
C THR A 146 21.63 -13.83 -30.90
N ALA A 147 20.52 -14.14 -31.58
CA ALA A 147 20.26 -15.48 -32.14
C ALA A 147 21.34 -15.94 -33.16
N SER A 148 22.15 -15.02 -33.69
CA SER A 148 23.29 -15.33 -34.56
C SER A 148 24.61 -15.57 -33.81
N GLY A 149 24.61 -15.53 -32.47
CA GLY A 149 25.80 -15.68 -31.62
C GLY A 149 26.66 -14.42 -31.50
N ALA A 150 26.28 -13.30 -32.13
CA ALA A 150 26.98 -12.03 -31.99
C ALA A 150 26.58 -11.32 -30.68
N PRO A 151 27.46 -10.53 -30.03
CA PRO A 151 27.12 -9.76 -28.83
C PRO A 151 25.90 -8.87 -29.03
N PHE A 152 25.05 -8.75 -28.01
CA PHE A 152 23.86 -7.91 -28.11
C PHE A 152 24.24 -6.43 -28.30
N PRO A 153 23.70 -5.76 -29.34
CA PRO A 153 24.11 -4.41 -29.70
C PRO A 153 23.75 -3.41 -28.59
N ALA A 154 24.74 -2.60 -28.20
CA ALA A 154 24.57 -1.51 -27.24
C ALA A 154 23.96 -1.92 -25.88
N ARG A 155 24.07 -3.19 -25.47
CA ARG A 155 23.51 -3.68 -24.19
C ARG A 155 23.96 -2.84 -22.99
N ASN A 156 25.27 -2.57 -22.89
CA ASN A 156 25.83 -1.80 -21.77
C ASN A 156 25.32 -0.35 -21.79
N LEU A 157 25.11 0.24 -22.97
CA LEU A 157 24.50 1.56 -23.09
C LEU A 157 23.04 1.54 -22.61
N ILE A 158 22.25 0.52 -22.97
CA ILE A 158 20.86 0.40 -22.50
C ILE A 158 20.81 0.24 -20.98
N VAL A 159 21.68 -0.59 -20.41
CA VAL A 159 21.79 -0.78 -18.95
C VAL A 159 22.17 0.55 -18.28
N PHE A 160 23.17 1.26 -18.81
CA PHE A 160 23.58 2.58 -18.30
C PHE A 160 22.45 3.60 -18.34
N LEU A 161 21.77 3.75 -19.48
CA LEU A 161 20.67 4.69 -19.64
C LEU A 161 19.52 4.35 -18.70
N THR A 162 19.21 3.07 -18.54
CA THR A 162 18.20 2.60 -17.58
C THR A 162 18.57 2.98 -16.16
N PHE A 163 19.84 2.82 -15.77
CA PHE A 163 20.35 3.26 -14.48
C PHE A 163 20.18 4.77 -14.28
N VAL A 164 20.59 5.59 -15.25
CA VAL A 164 20.45 7.05 -15.15
C VAL A 164 18.99 7.47 -15.04
N VAL A 165 18.09 6.86 -15.83
CA VAL A 165 16.64 7.13 -15.75
C VAL A 165 16.10 6.79 -14.36
N ILE A 166 16.49 5.64 -13.80
CA ILE A 166 16.11 5.24 -12.44
C ILE A 166 16.63 6.26 -11.43
N LEU A 167 17.89 6.68 -11.52
CA LEU A 167 18.47 7.68 -10.62
C LEU A 167 17.74 9.03 -10.71
N VAL A 168 17.52 9.54 -11.92
CA VAL A 168 16.82 10.81 -12.17
C VAL A 168 15.38 10.76 -11.67
N THR A 169 14.68 9.64 -11.87
CA THR A 169 13.30 9.52 -11.41
C THR A 169 13.23 9.29 -9.89
N LEU A 170 13.98 8.35 -9.32
CA LEU A 170 13.97 8.09 -7.89
C LEU A 170 14.46 9.26 -7.04
N VAL A 171 15.62 9.83 -7.40
CA VAL A 171 16.23 10.91 -6.63
C VAL A 171 15.62 12.24 -7.05
N GLY A 172 15.62 12.54 -8.35
CA GLY A 172 15.11 13.82 -8.85
C GLY A 172 13.60 13.99 -8.66
N GLN A 173 12.78 13.08 -9.21
CA GLN A 173 11.32 13.19 -9.03
C GLN A 173 10.89 12.89 -7.60
N GLY A 174 11.54 11.93 -6.91
CA GLY A 174 11.24 11.61 -5.52
C GLY A 174 11.46 12.78 -4.56
N LEU A 175 12.59 13.50 -4.68
CA LEU A 175 12.86 14.68 -3.84
C LEU A 175 11.99 15.89 -4.19
N THR A 176 11.55 16.01 -5.45
CA THR A 176 10.70 17.13 -5.89
C THR A 176 9.21 16.90 -5.63
N LEU A 177 8.78 15.65 -5.40
CA LEU A 177 7.38 15.31 -5.16
C LEU A 177 6.76 16.01 -3.93
N PRO A 178 7.40 16.04 -2.74
CA PRO A 178 6.84 16.78 -1.59
C PRO A 178 6.68 18.28 -1.86
N TRP A 179 7.62 18.86 -2.60
CA TRP A 179 7.54 20.27 -3.00
C TRP A 179 6.36 20.50 -3.97
N LEU A 180 6.19 19.62 -4.96
CA LEU A 180 5.10 19.69 -5.93
C LEU A 180 3.73 19.57 -5.24
N LEU A 181 3.60 18.62 -4.30
CA LEU A 181 2.38 18.43 -3.50
C LEU A 181 2.00 19.70 -2.75
N ARG A 182 2.96 20.32 -2.04
CA ARG A 182 2.74 21.59 -1.33
C ARG A 182 2.36 22.72 -2.29
N ARG A 183 3.03 22.79 -3.44
CA ARG A 183 2.81 23.87 -4.42
C ARG A 183 1.43 23.80 -5.07
N LEU A 184 0.90 22.59 -5.26
CA LEU A 184 -0.42 22.33 -5.82
C LEU A 184 -1.55 22.36 -4.78
N GLY A 185 -1.24 22.60 -3.50
CA GLY A 185 -2.24 22.63 -2.43
C GLY A 185 -2.83 21.25 -2.10
N LEU A 186 -2.10 20.18 -2.42
CA LEU A 186 -2.49 18.78 -2.14
C LEU A 186 -1.80 18.22 -0.89
N ALA A 187 -1.33 19.10 -0.01
CA ALA A 187 -0.90 18.68 1.31
C ALA A 187 -2.14 18.25 2.12
N ASP A 188 -1.95 17.28 3.02
CA ASP A 188 -2.97 16.66 3.86
C ASP A 188 -4.08 17.65 4.27
N ASP A 189 -5.26 17.49 3.67
CA ASP A 189 -6.46 18.30 3.91
C ASP A 189 -7.27 17.77 5.10
N GLY A 190 -6.73 16.76 5.80
CA GLY A 190 -7.36 16.09 6.92
C GLY A 190 -8.52 15.20 6.51
N VAL A 191 -8.70 14.88 5.21
CA VAL A 191 -9.75 13.95 4.76
C VAL A 191 -9.56 12.59 5.41
N VAL A 192 -8.33 12.05 5.42
CA VAL A 192 -8.03 10.76 6.07
C VAL A 192 -8.39 10.82 7.55
N GLU A 193 -8.10 11.91 8.26
CA GLU A 193 -8.42 11.99 9.69
C GLU A 193 -9.92 12.16 9.97
N ARG A 194 -10.67 12.78 9.06
CA ARG A 194 -12.14 12.79 9.14
C ARG A 194 -12.70 11.39 8.91
N GLU A 195 -12.18 10.66 7.92
CA GLU A 195 -12.55 9.27 7.65
C GLU A 195 -12.19 8.32 8.80
N VAL A 196 -11.00 8.48 9.40
CA VAL A 196 -10.59 7.74 10.61
C VAL A 196 -11.51 8.05 11.78
N THR A 197 -11.89 9.32 11.96
CA THR A 197 -12.83 9.71 13.03
C THR A 197 -14.21 9.09 12.80
N LEU A 198 -14.72 9.10 11.56
CA LEU A 198 -15.96 8.43 11.18
C LEU A 198 -15.88 6.92 11.46
N ALA A 199 -14.82 6.27 11.00
CA ALA A 199 -14.60 4.84 11.19
C ALA A 199 -14.54 4.44 12.67
N ARG A 200 -13.84 5.22 13.50
CA ARG A 200 -13.78 5.01 14.96
C ARG A 200 -15.14 5.13 15.62
N ARG A 201 -15.92 6.13 15.22
CA ARG A 201 -17.28 6.36 15.75
C ARG A 201 -18.21 5.20 15.41
N GLU A 202 -18.16 4.72 14.16
CA GLU A 202 -19.03 3.65 13.70
C GLU A 202 -18.60 2.28 14.26
N ALA A 203 -17.30 2.05 14.41
CA ALA A 203 -16.78 0.89 15.14
C ALA A 203 -17.30 0.88 16.58
N ALA A 204 -17.17 1.98 17.32
CA ALA A 204 -17.65 2.07 18.70
C ALA A 204 -19.16 1.88 18.82
N ARG A 205 -19.95 2.36 17.84
CA ARG A 205 -21.40 2.08 17.78
C ARG A 205 -21.70 0.61 17.56
N ALA A 206 -21.05 0.00 16.58
CA ALA A 206 -21.23 -1.43 16.29
C ALA A 206 -20.82 -2.32 17.47
N ALA A 207 -19.79 -1.90 18.23
CA ALA A 207 -19.41 -2.53 19.48
C ALA A 207 -20.53 -2.48 20.51
N LEU A 208 -21.12 -1.31 20.74
CA LEU A 208 -22.24 -1.12 21.66
C LEU A 208 -23.48 -1.92 21.22
N ASP A 209 -23.86 -1.83 19.94
CA ASP A 209 -25.01 -2.58 19.40
C ASP A 209 -24.82 -4.09 19.56
N ARG A 210 -23.59 -4.59 19.34
CA ARG A 210 -23.27 -6.00 19.56
C ARG A 210 -23.33 -6.36 21.04
N LEU A 211 -22.80 -5.52 21.91
CA LEU A 211 -22.82 -5.71 23.36
C LEU A 211 -24.26 -5.76 23.89
N ASP A 212 -25.13 -4.87 23.41
CA ASP A 212 -26.55 -4.84 23.74
C ASP A 212 -27.23 -6.16 23.37
N GLY A 213 -26.95 -6.69 22.18
CA GLY A 213 -27.45 -8.00 21.75
C GLY A 213 -26.95 -9.17 22.61
N LEU A 214 -25.72 -9.09 23.14
CA LEU A 214 -25.10 -10.13 23.96
C LEU A 214 -25.53 -10.09 25.43
N THR A 215 -25.96 -8.93 25.95
CA THR A 215 -26.40 -8.80 27.36
C THR A 215 -27.60 -9.68 27.71
N ALA A 216 -28.34 -10.17 26.71
CA ALA A 216 -29.43 -11.12 26.90
C ALA A 216 -28.95 -12.58 27.05
N GLU A 217 -27.67 -12.88 26.81
CA GLU A 217 -27.13 -14.24 26.84
C GLU A 217 -26.64 -14.63 28.25
N ALA A 218 -26.95 -15.85 28.67
CA ALA A 218 -26.72 -16.33 30.05
C ALA A 218 -25.24 -16.45 30.45
N TRP A 219 -24.31 -16.43 29.49
CA TRP A 219 -22.87 -16.53 29.75
C TRP A 219 -22.19 -15.16 29.92
N VAL A 220 -22.92 -14.05 29.74
CA VAL A 220 -22.38 -12.69 29.80
C VAL A 220 -22.57 -12.11 31.19
N PRO A 221 -21.50 -11.87 31.97
CA PRO A 221 -21.61 -11.20 33.26
C PRO A 221 -22.05 -9.74 33.08
N ALA A 222 -23.02 -9.30 33.87
CA ALA A 222 -23.54 -7.93 33.80
C ALA A 222 -22.47 -6.87 34.13
N ALA A 223 -21.50 -7.22 34.99
CA ALA A 223 -20.38 -6.36 35.34
C ALA A 223 -19.46 -6.12 34.13
N ASP A 224 -19.06 -7.18 33.42
CA ASP A 224 -18.23 -7.09 32.21
C ASP A 224 -18.91 -6.29 31.10
N ALA A 225 -20.21 -6.52 30.88
CA ALA A 225 -20.96 -5.79 29.88
C ALA A 225 -21.14 -4.30 30.24
N SER A 226 -21.24 -3.97 31.53
CA SER A 226 -21.32 -2.58 31.98
C SER A 226 -19.98 -1.86 31.83
N ALA A 227 -18.88 -2.52 32.21
CA ALA A 227 -17.52 -1.98 32.07
C ALA A 227 -17.14 -1.73 30.60
N LEU A 228 -17.46 -2.67 29.69
CA LEU A 228 -17.24 -2.46 28.26
C LEU A 228 -18.14 -1.34 27.71
N ARG A 229 -19.41 -1.28 28.12
CA ARG A 229 -20.31 -0.21 27.68
C ARG A 229 -19.81 1.16 28.11
N GLU A 230 -19.32 1.31 29.34
CA GLU A 230 -18.71 2.54 29.84
C GLU A 230 -17.45 2.89 29.04
N GLN A 231 -16.59 1.91 28.77
CA GLN A 231 -15.39 2.10 27.95
C GLN A 231 -15.70 2.59 26.52
N TYR A 232 -16.67 1.99 25.83
CA TYR A 232 -17.06 2.40 24.48
C TYR A 232 -17.90 3.69 24.47
N GLY A 233 -18.69 3.94 25.51
CA GLY A 233 -19.37 5.22 25.72
C GLY A 233 -18.38 6.37 25.84
N HIS A 234 -17.34 6.21 26.68
CA HIS A 234 -16.27 7.20 26.81
C HIS A 234 -15.49 7.44 25.50
N ARG A 235 -15.33 6.41 24.65
CA ARG A 235 -14.68 6.56 23.34
C ARG A 235 -15.46 7.45 22.36
N LEU A 236 -16.78 7.56 22.50
CA LEU A 236 -17.61 8.42 21.65
C LEU A 236 -17.51 9.91 22.06
N ASP A 237 -17.17 10.21 23.32
CA ASP A 237 -17.22 11.56 23.90
C ASP A 237 -15.83 12.24 24.11
N HIS A 238 -14.72 11.54 23.85
CA HIS A 238 -13.28 11.95 23.87
C HIS A 238 -12.51 11.97 25.22
N VAL A 239 -11.23 11.54 25.09
CA VAL A 239 -10.05 11.44 26.00
C VAL A 239 -10.00 10.20 26.92
N PRO A 240 -8.94 9.35 26.84
CA PRO A 240 -8.87 8.07 27.55
C PRO A 240 -8.21 8.20 28.92
N GLU A 241 -8.87 7.67 29.95
CA GLU A 241 -8.23 7.34 31.23
C GLU A 241 -8.03 5.83 31.30
N SER A 242 -6.78 5.42 31.43
CA SER A 242 -6.39 4.02 31.54
C SER A 242 -6.76 3.48 32.93
N LEU A 243 -7.69 2.52 32.98
CA LEU A 243 -7.99 1.78 34.19
C LEU A 243 -7.13 0.50 34.23
N ASP A 244 -6.40 0.37 35.33
CA ASP A 244 -5.57 -0.78 35.71
C ASP A 244 -6.46 -2.01 35.95
N PRO A 245 -6.09 -3.22 35.48
CA PRO A 245 -6.87 -4.40 35.77
C PRO A 245 -6.55 -4.89 37.19
N ALA A 246 -7.55 -4.84 38.07
CA ALA A 246 -7.51 -5.54 39.36
C ALA A 246 -8.02 -6.98 39.17
N ASP A 247 -7.27 -7.90 39.80
CA ASP A 247 -7.48 -9.33 40.03
C ASP A 247 -8.88 -9.93 39.74
N GLU A 248 -8.99 -10.86 38.78
CA GLU A 248 -10.23 -11.64 38.58
C GLU A 248 -10.01 -13.13 38.26
N ASP A 249 -10.93 -13.95 38.80
CA ASP A 249 -11.02 -15.42 38.77
C ASP A 249 -10.95 -16.06 37.36
N HIS A 250 -10.33 -17.24 37.28
CA HIS A 250 -10.10 -17.99 36.03
C HIS A 250 -11.35 -18.31 35.19
N ASP A 251 -12.55 -18.41 35.78
CA ASP A 251 -13.79 -18.68 35.03
C ASP A 251 -14.40 -17.40 34.39
N HIS A 252 -14.23 -16.22 35.01
CA HIS A 252 -14.62 -14.93 34.43
C HIS A 252 -13.72 -14.54 33.26
N VAL A 253 -12.44 -14.91 33.30
CA VAL A 253 -11.48 -14.65 32.22
C VAL A 253 -11.94 -15.22 30.87
N GLY A 254 -12.62 -16.38 30.87
CA GLY A 254 -13.13 -17.01 29.66
C GLY A 254 -14.31 -16.26 29.04
N ALA A 255 -15.30 -15.88 29.86
CA ALA A 255 -16.47 -15.12 29.43
C ALA A 255 -16.08 -13.71 28.97
N HIS A 256 -15.22 -13.02 29.73
CA HIS A 256 -14.70 -11.70 29.37
C HIS A 256 -13.94 -11.72 28.04
N ARG A 257 -13.05 -12.69 27.82
CA ARG A 257 -12.32 -12.84 26.54
C ARG A 257 -13.28 -13.09 25.37
N ARG A 258 -14.27 -13.98 25.55
CA ARG A 258 -15.26 -14.26 24.51
C ARG A 258 -16.09 -13.02 24.17
N LEU A 259 -16.55 -12.30 25.19
CA LEU A 259 -17.31 -11.05 25.02
C LEU A 259 -16.50 -10.01 24.24
N ARG A 260 -15.23 -9.82 24.60
CA ARG A 260 -14.33 -8.90 23.92
C ARG A 260 -14.05 -9.30 22.47
N ARG A 261 -13.88 -10.60 22.17
CA ARG A 261 -13.74 -11.09 20.79
C ARG A 261 -14.97 -10.78 19.94
N GLU A 262 -16.17 -11.02 20.46
CA GLU A 262 -17.43 -10.76 19.75
C GLU A 262 -17.60 -9.26 19.44
N VAL A 263 -17.24 -8.39 20.39
CA VAL A 263 -17.30 -6.94 20.22
C VAL A 263 -16.25 -6.46 19.21
N LEU A 264 -15.00 -6.91 19.32
CA LEU A 264 -13.93 -6.59 18.35
C LEU A 264 -14.28 -7.07 16.93
N ALA A 265 -14.93 -8.22 16.80
CA ALA A 265 -15.39 -8.73 15.51
C ALA A 265 -16.45 -7.80 14.88
N ALA A 266 -17.37 -7.27 15.69
CA ALA A 266 -18.37 -6.30 15.24
C ALA A 266 -17.73 -4.97 14.81
N GLU A 267 -16.74 -4.47 15.56
CA GLU A 267 -15.97 -3.27 15.19
C GLU A 267 -15.31 -3.46 13.81
N ARG A 268 -14.62 -4.59 13.60
CA ARG A 268 -13.97 -4.89 12.32
C ARG A 268 -14.96 -4.95 11.16
N GLN A 269 -16.09 -5.62 11.36
CA GLN A 269 -17.12 -5.70 10.32
C GLN A 269 -17.67 -4.33 9.94
N ALA A 270 -17.87 -3.44 10.91
CA ALA A 270 -18.32 -2.08 10.64
C ALA A 270 -17.30 -1.27 9.82
N VAL A 271 -16.02 -1.32 10.19
CA VAL A 271 -14.96 -0.62 9.44
C VAL A 271 -14.82 -1.17 8.02
N VAL A 272 -14.87 -2.49 7.86
CA VAL A 272 -14.84 -3.14 6.53
C VAL A 272 -16.06 -2.73 5.69
N ALA A 273 -17.26 -2.66 6.28
CA ALA A 273 -18.47 -2.25 5.58
C ALA A 273 -18.41 -0.78 5.14
N LEU A 274 -17.85 0.12 5.95
CA LEU A 274 -17.64 1.52 5.56
C LEU A 274 -16.72 1.63 4.33
N ARG A 275 -15.66 0.83 4.26
CA ARG A 275 -14.75 0.79 3.11
C ARG A 275 -15.42 0.15 1.88
N ASP A 276 -16.15 -0.95 2.05
CA ASP A 276 -16.86 -1.61 0.95
C ASP A 276 -18.00 -0.74 0.36
N THR A 277 -18.58 0.15 1.16
CA THR A 277 -19.57 1.16 0.71
C THR A 277 -18.94 2.46 0.18
N GLY A 278 -17.61 2.59 0.23
CA GLY A 278 -16.87 3.76 -0.26
C GLY A 278 -16.97 5.00 0.63
N GLN A 279 -17.37 4.84 1.90
CA GLN A 279 -17.46 5.96 2.86
C GLN A 279 -16.11 6.33 3.47
N ILE A 280 -15.15 5.40 3.49
CA ILE A 280 -13.77 5.62 3.93
C ILE A 280 -12.78 5.00 2.94
N SER A 281 -11.57 5.55 2.89
CA SER A 281 -10.44 5.02 2.14
C SER A 281 -9.81 3.79 2.79
N ASP A 282 -9.07 2.99 2.00
CA ASP A 282 -8.28 1.86 2.51
C ASP A 282 -7.23 2.32 3.54
N GLU A 283 -6.68 3.54 3.39
CA GLU A 283 -5.72 4.08 4.34
C GLU A 283 -6.36 4.34 5.71
N ALA A 284 -7.54 4.97 5.73
CA ALA A 284 -8.30 5.18 6.96
C ALA A 284 -8.68 3.86 7.63
N MET A 285 -9.15 2.88 6.86
CA MET A 285 -9.42 1.53 7.37
C MET A 285 -8.19 0.89 8.00
N HIS A 286 -7.06 0.84 7.30
CA HIS A 286 -5.84 0.18 7.81
C HIS A 286 -5.31 0.82 9.09
N ARG A 287 -5.46 2.15 9.26
CA ARG A 287 -5.11 2.83 10.52
C ARG A 287 -5.99 2.34 11.67
N VAL A 288 -7.30 2.29 11.47
CA VAL A 288 -8.25 1.82 12.51
C VAL A 288 -8.08 0.32 12.78
N GLU A 289 -7.90 -0.50 11.75
CA GLU A 289 -7.63 -1.94 11.90
C GLU A 289 -6.35 -2.21 12.69
N ARG A 290 -5.30 -1.41 12.49
CA ARG A 290 -4.07 -1.51 13.29
C ARG A 290 -4.33 -1.19 14.75
N ASP A 291 -5.15 -0.18 15.06
CA ASP A 291 -5.54 0.13 16.45
C ASP A 291 -6.33 -1.04 17.08
N LEU A 292 -7.23 -1.66 16.33
CA LEU A 292 -7.99 -2.85 16.75
C LEU A 292 -7.08 -4.09 16.94
N ASP A 293 -6.15 -4.33 16.01
CA ASP A 293 -5.15 -5.40 16.11
C ASP A 293 -4.28 -5.24 17.38
N LEU A 294 -3.88 -4.00 17.70
CA LEU A 294 -3.14 -3.70 18.93
C LEU A 294 -3.99 -3.89 20.19
N ALA A 295 -5.28 -3.57 20.14
CA ALA A 295 -6.20 -3.79 21.25
C ALA A 295 -6.46 -5.29 21.51
N GLU A 296 -6.46 -6.10 20.46
CA GLU A 296 -6.55 -7.56 20.52
C GLU A 296 -5.28 -8.16 21.15
N GLY A 297 -4.09 -7.77 20.66
CA GLY A 297 -2.81 -8.27 21.15
C GLY A 297 -2.50 -7.97 22.63
N ARG A 298 -3.01 -6.87 23.19
CA ARG A 298 -2.90 -6.58 24.65
C ARG A 298 -3.70 -7.56 25.52
N THR A 299 -4.63 -8.31 24.92
CA THR A 299 -5.53 -9.24 25.64
C THR A 299 -4.92 -10.65 25.75
N GLY A 300 -3.71 -10.86 25.22
CA GLY A 300 -2.96 -12.12 25.35
C GLY A 300 -3.44 -13.24 24.42
N GLU A 301 -3.76 -12.90 23.16
CA GLU A 301 -4.08 -13.86 22.09
C GLU A 301 -3.00 -13.91 21.00
#